data_AF-A0A956DQZ6-F1
#
_entry.id   AF-A0A956DQZ6-F1
#
_cell.length_a   1.000
_cell.length_b   1.000
_cell.length_c   1.000
_cell.angle_alpha   90.00
_cell.angle_beta   90.00
_cell.angle_gamma   90.00
#
_symmetry.space_group_name_H-M   'P 1'
#
loop_
_entity.id
_entity.type
_entity.pdbx_description
1 polymer ?
#
loop_
_entity_poly.entity_id
_entity_poly.type
_entity_poly.pdbx_seq_one_letter_code
_entity_poly.pdbx_strand_id
1 'polypeptide(L)'
;MRAAIETFIRQNFYVPDDVALAADTSLLDSGIVDSTGVLEIVAYLETEHGITVDDMEILPENLDSVAAIDAFLARKRGREGSAA
;
A
#
# COMPACT_ATOMS: atom_id res chain seq x y z
N MET A 1 -7.98 8.03 -0.49
CA MET A 1 -7.02 7.05 -1.01
C MET A 1 -7.39 5.65 -0.58
N ARG A 2 -7.59 5.43 0.71
CA ARG A 2 -7.92 4.14 1.32
C ARG A 2 -8.84 3.18 0.56
N ALA A 3 -10.03 3.61 0.12
CA ALA A 3 -10.95 2.73 -0.61
C ALA A 3 -10.38 2.22 -1.96
N ALA A 4 -9.54 3.01 -2.63
CA ALA A 4 -8.87 2.61 -3.86
C ALA A 4 -7.78 1.56 -3.58
N ILE A 5 -7.02 1.73 -2.49
CA ILE A 5 -6.03 0.75 -2.02
C ILE A 5 -6.73 -0.56 -1.65
N GLU A 6 -7.82 -0.51 -0.86
CA GLU A 6 -8.59 -1.70 -0.48
C GLU A 6 -9.14 -2.43 -1.72
N THR A 7 -9.63 -1.69 -2.70
CA THR A 7 -10.13 -2.25 -3.97
C THR A 7 -9.00 -2.91 -4.75
N PHE A 8 -7.85 -2.24 -4.87
CA PHE A 8 -6.67 -2.80 -5.54
C PHE A 8 -6.23 -4.10 -4.87
N ILE A 9 -6.11 -4.11 -3.53
CA ILE A 9 -5.68 -5.30 -2.79
C ILE A 9 -6.66 -6.46 -3.05
N ARG A 10 -7.97 -6.23 -3.04
CA ARG A 10 -8.98 -7.27 -3.32
C ARG A 10 -9.02 -7.73 -4.78
N GLN A 11 -8.62 -6.89 -5.72
CA GLN A 11 -8.59 -7.23 -7.14
C GLN A 11 -7.31 -7.96 -7.55
N ASN A 12 -6.20 -7.63 -6.89
CA ASN A 12 -4.87 -8.11 -7.25
C ASN A 12 -4.39 -9.28 -6.37
N PHE A 13 -4.89 -9.35 -5.12
CA PHE A 13 -4.55 -10.42 -4.18
C PHE A 13 -5.80 -11.19 -3.74
N TYR A 14 -5.60 -12.45 -3.34
CA TYR A 14 -6.68 -13.26 -2.80
C TYR A 14 -6.97 -12.86 -1.35
N VAL A 15 -8.11 -12.21 -1.14
CA VAL A 15 -8.64 -11.92 0.19
C VAL A 15 -9.86 -12.79 0.42
N PRO A 16 -9.84 -13.75 1.37
CA PRO A 16 -11.01 -14.54 1.70
C PRO A 16 -12.19 -13.64 2.09
N ASP A 17 -13.41 -14.00 1.67
CA ASP A 17 -14.63 -13.22 1.97
C ASP A 17 -14.92 -13.10 3.48
N ASP A 18 -14.44 -14.06 4.28
CA ASP A 18 -14.55 -14.05 5.74
C ASP A 18 -13.49 -13.18 6.44
N VAL A 19 -12.46 -12.74 5.72
CA VAL A 19 -11.40 -11.87 6.24
C VAL A 19 -11.78 -10.40 6.02
N ALA A 20 -12.01 -9.70 7.12
CA ALA A 20 -12.16 -8.25 7.10
C ALA A 20 -10.79 -7.61 6.84
N LEU A 21 -10.64 -7.00 5.66
CA LEU A 21 -9.51 -6.14 5.32
C LEU A 21 -9.65 -4.79 6.04
N ALA A 22 -9.43 -4.79 7.35
CA ALA A 22 -9.42 -3.57 8.15
C ALA A 22 -8.18 -2.72 7.82
N ALA A 23 -8.21 -1.45 8.22
CA ALA A 23 -7.14 -0.49 7.95
C ALA A 23 -5.77 -0.99 8.41
N ASP A 24 -5.77 -1.53 9.62
CA ASP A 24 -4.59 -1.91 10.38
C ASP A 24 -4.32 -3.41 10.28
N THR A 25 -5.07 -4.14 9.44
CA THR A 25 -4.79 -5.55 9.16
C THR A 25 -3.44 -5.63 8.46
N SER A 26 -2.50 -6.37 9.06
CA SER A 26 -1.23 -6.72 8.44
C SER A 26 -1.47 -7.65 7.26
N LEU A 27 -1.13 -7.18 6.07
CA LEU A 27 -1.27 -7.88 4.80
C LEU A 27 -0.28 -9.04 4.70
N LEU A 28 0.94 -8.87 5.26
CA LEU A 28 1.97 -9.89 5.29
C LEU A 28 1.64 -10.98 6.31
N ASP A 29 1.33 -10.62 7.56
CA ASP A 29 1.02 -11.61 8.60
C ASP A 29 -0.29 -12.36 8.32
N SER A 30 -1.25 -11.70 7.67
CA SER A 30 -2.50 -12.37 7.24
C SER A 30 -2.30 -13.28 6.04
N GLY A 31 -1.11 -13.28 5.40
CA GLY A 31 -0.82 -14.05 4.20
C GLY A 31 -1.61 -13.59 2.97
N ILE A 32 -2.13 -12.35 2.99
CA ILE A 32 -2.83 -11.76 1.85
C ILE A 32 -1.81 -11.32 0.81
N VAL A 33 -0.69 -10.79 1.27
CA VAL A 33 0.42 -10.31 0.45
C VAL A 33 1.68 -11.07 0.85
N ASP A 34 2.44 -11.53 -0.14
CA ASP A 34 3.79 -12.06 0.05
C ASP A 34 4.86 -11.00 -0.22
N SER A 35 6.12 -11.33 0.05
CA SER A 35 7.26 -10.43 -0.23
C SER A 35 7.34 -9.94 -1.68
N THR A 36 6.87 -10.73 -2.64
CA THR A 36 6.77 -10.33 -4.05
C THR A 36 5.58 -9.42 -4.32
N GLY A 37 4.46 -9.63 -3.60
CA GLY A 37 3.26 -8.80 -3.74
C GLY A 37 3.48 -7.36 -3.26
N VAL A 38 4.41 -7.14 -2.34
CA VAL A 38 4.83 -5.79 -1.94
C VAL A 38 5.35 -4.99 -3.15
N LEU A 39 6.08 -5.62 -4.06
CA LEU A 39 6.58 -4.95 -5.27
C LEU A 39 5.44 -4.57 -6.23
N GLU A 40 4.37 -5.37 -6.29
CA GLU A 40 3.17 -5.05 -7.07
C GLU A 40 2.40 -3.87 -6.45
N ILE A 41 2.33 -3.81 -5.11
CA ILE A 41 1.79 -2.65 -4.40
C ILE A 41 2.63 -1.41 -4.75
N VAL A 42 3.95 -1.50 -4.68
CA VAL A 42 4.85 -0.39 -5.04
C VAL A 42 4.57 0.09 -6.47
N ALA A 43 4.56 -0.83 -7.44
CA ALA A 43 4.27 -0.50 -8.83
C ALA A 43 2.92 0.19 -8.99
N TYR A 44 1.87 -0.30 -8.31
CA TYR A 44 0.55 0.33 -8.29
C TYR A 44 0.59 1.76 -7.73
N LEU A 45 1.30 1.99 -6.63
CA LEU A 45 1.42 3.31 -6.03
C LEU A 45 2.15 4.29 -6.97
N GLU A 46 3.19 3.82 -7.65
CA GLU A 46 3.93 4.65 -8.61
C GLU A 46 3.08 4.99 -9.84
N THR A 47 2.36 4.03 -10.41
CA THR A 47 1.55 4.23 -11.62
C THR A 47 0.27 5.03 -11.35
N GLU A 48 -0.51 4.66 -10.32
CA GLU A 48 -1.82 5.26 -10.06
C GLU A 48 -1.74 6.57 -9.27
N HIS A 49 -0.66 6.76 -8.50
CA HIS A 49 -0.50 7.97 -7.69
C HIS A 49 0.64 8.88 -8.15
N GLY A 50 1.46 8.44 -9.11
CA GLY A 50 2.51 9.26 -9.73
C GLY A 50 3.67 9.56 -8.79
N ILE A 51 3.84 8.77 -7.73
CA ILE A 51 4.95 8.91 -6.79
C ILE A 51 6.12 8.01 -7.20
N THR A 52 7.29 8.24 -6.63
CA THR A 52 8.41 7.27 -6.69
C THR A 52 8.63 6.68 -5.32
N VAL A 53 8.76 5.36 -5.21
CA VAL A 53 9.07 4.66 -3.96
C VAL A 53 10.51 4.21 -3.99
N ASP A 54 11.33 4.69 -3.06
CA ASP A 54 12.73 4.28 -2.95
C ASP A 54 12.82 2.89 -2.28
N ASP A 55 13.86 2.11 -2.58
CA ASP A 55 14.10 0.80 -1.97
C ASP A 55 14.11 0.87 -0.43
N MET A 56 14.61 1.97 0.15
CA MET A 56 14.61 2.19 1.60
C MET A 56 13.22 2.47 2.18
N GLU A 57 12.23 2.78 1.35
CA GLU A 57 10.85 3.03 1.76
C GLU A 57 9.97 1.78 1.67
N ILE A 58 10.45 0.74 0.96
CA ILE A 58 9.81 -0.58 0.85
C ILE A 58 10.02 -1.36 2.16
N LEU A 59 9.42 -0.84 3.23
CA LEU A 59 9.47 -1.40 4.56
C LEU A 59 8.06 -1.80 5.00
N PRO A 60 7.92 -2.85 5.83
CA PRO A 60 6.63 -3.25 6.38
C PRO A 60 5.91 -2.08 7.07
N GLU A 61 6.62 -1.21 7.76
CA GLU A 61 6.04 -0.02 8.41
C GLU A 61 5.28 0.93 7.45
N ASN A 62 5.58 0.90 6.14
CA ASN A 62 4.91 1.72 5.14
C ASN A 62 3.90 0.94 4.29
N LEU A 63 4.11 -0.38 4.12
CA LEU A 63 3.38 -1.17 3.11
C LEU A 63 2.63 -2.39 3.68
N ASP A 64 2.77 -2.68 4.97
CA ASP A 64 2.18 -3.87 5.59
C ASP A 64 0.67 -3.73 5.83
N SER A 65 0.10 -2.52 5.81
CA SER A 65 -1.33 -2.34 5.99
C SER A 65 -1.88 -1.25 5.11
N VAL A 66 -3.19 -1.30 4.85
CA VAL A 66 -3.89 -0.28 4.07
C VAL A 66 -3.71 1.11 4.70
N ALA A 67 -3.76 1.20 6.02
CA ALA A 67 -3.53 2.45 6.75
C ALA A 67 -2.09 2.95 6.60
N ALA A 68 -1.11 2.06 6.66
CA ALA A 68 0.30 2.40 6.46
C ALA A 68 0.53 2.95 5.05
N ILE A 69 -0.03 2.31 4.03
CA ILE A 69 0.06 2.75 2.62
C ILE A 69 -0.61 4.12 2.43
N ASP A 70 -1.81 4.31 2.97
CA ASP A 70 -2.54 5.59 2.89
C ASP A 70 -1.74 6.72 3.56
N ALA A 71 -1.14 6.45 4.72
CA ALA A 71 -0.27 7.39 5.42
C ALA A 71 1.03 7.67 4.65
N PHE A 72 1.63 6.65 4.04
CA PHE A 72 2.84 6.79 3.21
C PHE A 72 2.58 7.68 1.99
N LEU A 73 1.47 7.46 1.28
CA LEU A 73 1.04 8.30 0.16
C LEU A 73 0.79 9.75 0.59
N ALA A 74 0.14 9.97 1.74
CA ALA A 74 -0.09 11.30 2.26
C ALA A 74 1.23 12.03 2.55
N ARG A 75 2.23 11.32 3.13
CA ARG A 75 3.57 11.86 3.37
C ARG A 75 4.31 12.21 2.07
N LYS A 76 4.24 11.35 1.06
CA LYS A 76 4.87 11.58 -0.26
C LYS A 76 4.31 12.82 -0.94
N ARG A 77 2.98 12.91 -1.05
CA ARG A 77 2.30 14.05 -1.68
C ARG A 77 2.52 15.38 -0.94
N GLY A 78 2.65 15.33 0.39
CA GLY A 78 3.00 16.50 1.19
C GLY A 78 4.44 17.00 0.94
N ARG A 79 5.38 16.10 0.62
CA ARG A 79 6.77 16.46 0.28
C ARG A 79 6.91 16.99 -1.15
N GLU A 80 6.19 16.41 -2.10
CA GLU A 80 6.21 16.86 -3.50
C GLU A 80 5.54 18.24 -3.68
N GLY A 81 4.59 18.61 -2.82
CA GLY A 81 3.97 19.94 -2.82
C GLY A 81 4.80 21.06 -2.19
N SER A 82 5.95 20.77 -1.56
CA SER A 82 6.80 21.77 -0.90
C SER A 82 8.09 22.11 -1.67
N ALA A 83 8.27 21.56 -2.87
CA ALA A 83 9.31 21.95 -3.81
C ALA A 83 8.71 22.91 -4.87
N ALA A 84 8.29 24.10 -4.45
CA ALA A 84 7.89 25.21 -5.31
C ALA A 84 8.41 26.54 -4.76
#